data_AF-A0A7Z7IF76-F1
#
_entry.id   AF-A0A7Z7IF76-F1
#
_cell.length_a   1.000
_cell.length_b   1.000
_cell.length_c   1.000
_cell.angle_alpha   90.00
_cell.angle_beta   90.00
_cell.angle_gamma   90.00
#
_symmetry.space_group_name_H-M   'P 1'
#
loop_
_entity.id
_entity.type
_entity.pdbx_description
1 polymer ?
#
loop_
_entity_poly.entity_id
_entity_poly.type
_entity_poly.pdbx_seq_one_letter_code
_entity_poly.pdbx_strand_id
1 'polypeptide(L)'
;MTYKGDFKDAVFPSADREARVARYRLVLIEMNLRVSAVIHVRREDRPARYQFGSEREFDVVVNRIVNTELRGVRVDSMRLVVESDQSSIEYPLDFNAADIPARRTNIQPWLDAAELRSRDIVGGRVALFVDVDAGRPAEAWLTELLRD
;
A
#
# COMPACT_ATOMS: atom_id res chain seq x y z
N MET A 1 -18.01 7.69 -1.41
CA MET A 1 -18.28 6.46 -2.18
C MET A 1 -17.25 5.42 -1.81
N THR A 2 -17.59 4.13 -1.77
CA THR A 2 -16.59 3.08 -1.56
C THR A 2 -16.67 2.06 -2.68
N TYR A 3 -15.53 1.79 -3.31
CA TYR A 3 -15.35 0.70 -4.26
C TYR A 3 -14.49 -0.38 -3.61
N LYS A 4 -14.95 -1.63 -3.66
CA LYS A 4 -14.28 -2.78 -3.06
C LYS A 4 -14.07 -3.82 -4.14
N GLY A 5 -12.81 -4.05 -4.51
CA GLY A 5 -12.45 -5.05 -5.50
C GLY A 5 -12.45 -6.47 -4.93
N ASP A 6 -12.44 -7.45 -5.85
CA ASP A 6 -12.26 -8.86 -5.52
C ASP A 6 -10.82 -9.16 -5.08
N PHE A 7 -10.66 -10.28 -4.36
CA PHE A 7 -9.34 -10.78 -4.01
C PHE A 7 -8.61 -11.34 -5.23
N LYS A 8 -7.35 -10.94 -5.35
CA LYS A 8 -6.38 -11.32 -6.38
C LYS A 8 -5.13 -11.92 -5.70
N ASP A 9 -4.36 -12.65 -6.49
CA ASP A 9 -3.08 -13.22 -6.04
C ASP A 9 -1.92 -12.30 -6.41
N ALA A 10 -1.00 -12.10 -5.47
CA ALA A 10 0.28 -11.44 -5.69
C ALA A 10 1.41 -12.45 -5.48
N VAL A 11 2.17 -12.74 -6.54
CA VAL A 11 3.34 -13.61 -6.48
C VAL A 11 4.59 -12.77 -6.15
N PHE A 12 5.37 -13.20 -5.16
CA PHE A 12 6.59 -12.52 -4.71
C PHE A 12 7.70 -13.50 -4.31
N PRO A 13 8.97 -13.12 -4.42
CA PRO A 13 10.08 -13.92 -3.94
C PRO A 13 10.24 -13.80 -2.42
N SER A 14 10.47 -14.91 -1.73
CA SER A 14 10.94 -14.87 -0.35
C SER A 14 12.44 -14.66 -0.22
N ALA A 15 12.92 -14.53 1.02
CA ALA A 15 14.34 -14.41 1.34
C ALA A 15 15.23 -15.53 0.73
N ASP A 16 14.69 -16.74 0.59
CA ASP A 16 15.33 -17.92 -0.04
C ASP A 16 15.15 -17.98 -1.58
N ARG A 17 14.51 -16.97 -2.18
CA ARG A 17 14.15 -16.87 -3.61
C ARG A 17 13.09 -17.87 -4.07
N GLU A 18 12.40 -18.57 -3.16
CA GLU A 18 11.21 -19.33 -3.52
C GLU A 18 10.06 -18.39 -3.88
N ALA A 19 9.21 -18.80 -4.83
CA ALA A 19 8.01 -18.06 -5.17
C ALA A 19 6.94 -18.29 -4.10
N ARG A 20 6.39 -17.21 -3.57
CA ARG A 20 5.29 -17.20 -2.59
C ARG A 20 4.11 -16.42 -3.15
N VAL A 21 2.93 -16.68 -2.60
CA VAL A 21 1.68 -16.05 -3.00
C VAL A 21 1.02 -15.40 -1.78
N ALA A 22 0.55 -14.16 -1.93
CA ALA A 22 -0.32 -13.50 -0.98
C ALA A 22 -1.63 -13.14 -1.68
N ARG A 23 -2.76 -13.22 -0.97
CA ARG A 23 -4.05 -12.75 -1.49
C ARG A 23 -4.28 -11.32 -1.06
N TYR A 24 -4.67 -10.46 -1.99
CA TYR A 24 -4.92 -9.06 -1.69
C TYR A 24 -6.15 -8.55 -2.44
N ARG A 25 -6.74 -7.46 -1.97
CA ARG A 25 -7.68 -6.65 -2.73
C ARG A 25 -7.40 -5.18 -2.52
N LEU A 26 -7.94 -4.36 -3.41
CA LEU A 26 -7.95 -2.91 -3.26
C LEU A 26 -9.34 -2.42 -2.89
N VAL A 27 -9.37 -1.51 -1.91
CA VAL A 27 -10.57 -0.75 -1.56
C VAL A 27 -10.26 0.72 -1.75
N LEU A 28 -11.06 1.38 -2.58
CA LEU A 28 -10.97 2.83 -2.81
C LEU A 28 -12.10 3.52 -2.04
N ILE A 29 -11.74 4.44 -1.17
CA ILE A 29 -12.67 5.21 -0.34
C ILE A 29 -12.59 6.65 -0.77
N GLU A 30 -13.69 7.18 -1.27
CA GLU A 30 -13.84 8.59 -1.60
C GLU A 30 -14.66 9.30 -0.52
N MET A 31 -14.03 10.25 0.18
CA MET A 31 -14.66 11.06 1.21
C MET A 31 -14.15 12.51 1.13
N ASN A 32 -15.06 13.49 1.14
CA ASN A 32 -14.73 14.92 1.11
C ASN A 32 -13.74 15.31 -0.02
N LEU A 33 -13.97 14.79 -1.23
CA LEU A 33 -13.10 14.97 -2.41
C LEU A 33 -11.68 14.42 -2.26
N ARG A 34 -11.45 13.54 -1.27
CA ARG A 34 -10.20 12.79 -1.10
C ARG A 34 -10.42 11.32 -1.43
N VAL A 35 -9.49 10.74 -2.17
CA VAL A 35 -9.47 9.32 -2.53
C VAL A 35 -8.40 8.61 -1.71
N SER A 36 -8.79 7.67 -0.88
CA SER A 36 -7.90 6.83 -0.09
C SER A 36 -7.88 5.41 -0.66
N ALA A 37 -6.69 4.87 -0.91
CA ALA A 37 -6.53 3.47 -1.29
C ALA A 37 -6.15 2.62 -0.08
N VAL A 38 -6.85 1.51 0.12
CA VAL A 38 -6.52 0.51 1.12
C VAL A 38 -6.07 -0.74 0.39
N ILE A 39 -4.82 -1.11 0.60
CA ILE A 39 -4.27 -2.40 0.19
C ILE A 39 -4.61 -3.38 1.31
N HIS A 40 -5.57 -4.24 1.06
CA HIS A 40 -6.01 -5.25 2.02
C HIS A 40 -5.39 -6.59 1.66
N VAL A 41 -4.50 -7.11 2.50
CA VAL A 41 -3.79 -8.36 2.29
C VAL A 41 -4.26 -9.40 3.30
N ARG A 42 -4.58 -10.61 2.85
CA ARG A 42 -4.95 -11.74 3.71
C ARG A 42 -3.80 -12.72 3.86
N ARG A 43 -3.57 -13.13 5.09
CA ARG A 43 -2.74 -14.28 5.46
C ARG A 43 -3.67 -15.48 5.68
N GLU A 44 -3.80 -16.35 4.69
CA GLU A 44 -4.60 -17.59 4.84
C GLU A 44 -3.79 -18.65 5.61
N ASP A 45 -4.38 -19.22 6.66
CA ASP A 45 -3.76 -20.19 7.55
C ASP A 45 -3.82 -21.62 6.96
N ARG A 46 -2.97 -21.92 5.96
CA ARG A 46 -2.19 -23.17 5.78
C ARG A 46 -1.89 -23.55 4.31
N PRO A 47 -0.70 -24.12 4.04
CA PRO A 47 0.41 -24.30 4.95
C PRO A 47 1.29 -23.05 4.99
N ALA A 48 1.45 -22.50 6.20
CA ALA A 48 2.48 -21.68 6.84
C ALA A 48 3.78 -21.22 6.12
N ARG A 49 3.88 -21.18 4.79
CA ARG A 49 5.00 -20.57 4.05
C ARG A 49 4.70 -19.14 3.59
N TYR A 50 3.45 -18.70 3.66
CA TYR A 50 2.97 -17.44 3.06
C TYR A 50 2.84 -16.30 4.07
N GLN A 51 3.63 -16.33 5.14
CA GLN A 51 3.76 -15.18 6.02
C GLN A 51 4.86 -14.29 5.46
N PHE A 52 4.59 -12.99 5.36
CA PHE A 52 5.62 -11.99 5.16
C PHE A 52 6.61 -12.12 6.31
N GLY A 53 7.75 -12.74 6.04
CA GLY A 53 8.79 -13.04 7.02
C GLY A 53 9.76 -11.88 7.24
N SER A 54 9.65 -10.82 6.42
CA SER A 54 10.46 -9.60 6.52
C SER A 54 9.77 -8.39 5.89
N GLU A 55 10.18 -7.20 6.31
CA GLU A 55 9.81 -5.90 5.70
C GLU A 55 10.02 -5.91 4.17
N ARG A 56 11.12 -6.50 3.72
CA ARG A 56 11.43 -6.58 2.28
C ARG A 56 10.38 -7.34 1.47
N GLU A 57 9.79 -8.39 2.03
CA GLU A 57 8.71 -9.12 1.35
C GLU A 57 7.45 -8.26 1.23
N PHE A 58 7.15 -7.47 2.27
CA PHE A 58 6.07 -6.49 2.24
C PHE A 58 6.30 -5.42 1.19
N ASP A 59 7.49 -4.82 1.16
CA ASP A 59 7.86 -3.79 0.18
C ASP A 59 7.65 -4.31 -1.25
N VAL A 60 8.15 -5.52 -1.54
CA VAL A 60 8.03 -6.10 -2.88
C VAL A 60 6.57 -6.30 -3.28
N VAL A 61 5.74 -6.83 -2.38
CA VAL A 61 4.32 -7.06 -2.67
C VAL A 61 3.56 -5.75 -2.83
N VAL A 62 3.74 -4.80 -1.90
CA VAL A 62 3.07 -3.50 -1.95
C VAL A 62 3.43 -2.76 -3.23
N ASN A 63 4.72 -2.64 -3.55
CA ASN A 63 5.15 -1.95 -4.77
C ASN A 63 4.63 -2.64 -6.04
N ARG A 64 4.57 -3.98 -6.06
CA ARG A 64 4.00 -4.74 -7.18
C ARG A 64 2.51 -4.46 -7.34
N ILE A 65 1.74 -4.51 -6.26
CA ILE A 65 0.30 -4.22 -6.27
C ILE A 65 0.06 -2.80 -6.77
N VAL A 66 0.75 -1.83 -6.18
CA VAL A 66 0.61 -0.42 -6.50
C VAL A 66 0.99 -0.13 -7.95
N ASN A 67 2.07 -0.72 -8.46
CA ASN A 67 2.47 -0.55 -9.84
C ASN A 67 1.54 -1.26 -10.85
N THR A 68 0.87 -2.34 -10.45
CA THR A 68 -0.06 -3.07 -11.34
C THR A 68 -1.42 -2.40 -11.39
N GLU A 69 -1.93 -1.99 -10.23
CA GLU A 69 -3.34 -1.62 -10.08
C GLU A 69 -3.56 -0.12 -9.93
N LEU A 70 -2.60 0.60 -9.34
CA LEU A 70 -2.73 2.02 -9.02
C LEU A 70 -1.81 2.90 -9.87
N ARG A 71 -1.14 2.33 -10.87
CA ARG A 71 -0.24 3.11 -11.73
C ARG A 71 -1.01 4.17 -12.50
N GLY A 72 -0.60 5.42 -12.29
CA GLY A 72 -1.28 6.58 -12.89
C GLY A 72 -2.58 6.98 -12.17
N VAL A 73 -3.02 6.22 -11.17
CA VAL A 73 -4.16 6.56 -10.32
C VAL A 73 -3.68 7.54 -9.25
N ARG A 74 -4.39 8.67 -9.15
CA ARG A 74 -4.15 9.68 -8.14
C ARG A 74 -4.88 9.28 -6.87
N VAL A 75 -4.14 9.14 -5.78
CA VAL A 75 -4.68 8.89 -4.44
C VAL A 75 -4.16 9.94 -3.48
N ASP A 76 -4.99 10.34 -2.53
CA ASP A 76 -4.63 11.29 -1.47
C ASP A 76 -3.98 10.61 -0.28
N SER A 77 -4.28 9.33 -0.05
CA SER A 77 -3.62 8.52 0.98
C SER A 77 -3.65 7.05 0.62
N MET A 78 -2.69 6.30 1.17
CA MET A 78 -2.61 4.86 1.01
C MET A 78 -2.42 4.20 2.37
N ARG A 79 -3.14 3.11 2.61
CA ARG A 79 -3.05 2.31 3.85
C ARG A 79 -2.80 0.86 3.50
N LEU A 80 -1.95 0.18 4.25
CA LEU A 80 -1.77 -1.26 4.18
C LEU A 80 -2.45 -1.90 5.39
N VAL A 81 -3.43 -2.77 5.15
CA VAL A 81 -4.07 -3.58 6.19
C VAL A 81 -3.80 -5.04 5.89
N VAL A 82 -3.28 -5.74 6.88
CA VAL A 82 -2.99 -7.17 6.82
C VAL A 82 -3.93 -7.88 7.77
N GLU A 83 -4.83 -8.66 7.19
CA GLU A 83 -5.77 -9.52 7.91
C GLU A 83 -5.15 -10.91 8.08
N SER A 84 -5.26 -11.42 9.30
CA SER A 84 -4.99 -12.80 9.70
C SER A 84 -6.19 -13.32 10.48
N ASP A 85 -6.27 -14.63 10.68
CA ASP A 85 -7.36 -15.30 11.41
C ASP A 85 -7.68 -14.66 12.78
N GLN A 86 -6.69 -14.05 13.42
CA GLN A 86 -6.80 -13.53 14.78
C GLN A 86 -6.77 -12.00 14.87
N SER A 87 -6.34 -11.30 13.82
CA SER A 87 -6.14 -9.85 13.88
C SER A 87 -6.07 -9.19 12.51
N SER A 88 -6.47 -7.91 12.46
CA SER A 88 -6.21 -7.00 11.36
C SER A 88 -5.22 -5.93 11.83
N ILE A 89 -4.07 -5.84 11.18
CA ILE A 89 -3.00 -4.90 11.52
C ILE A 89 -2.86 -3.89 10.37
N GLU A 90 -2.90 -2.61 10.71
CA GLU A 90 -2.54 -1.52 9.79
C GLU A 90 -1.03 -1.25 9.92
N TYR A 91 -0.33 -1.33 8.81
CA TYR A 91 1.10 -1.02 8.73
C TYR A 91 1.29 0.34 8.06
N PRO A 92 2.09 1.24 8.65
CA PRO A 92 2.48 2.49 8.01
C PRO A 92 3.23 2.22 6.70
N LEU A 93 3.01 3.10 5.72
CA LEU A 93 3.72 3.12 4.45
C LEU A 93 4.55 4.39 4.39
N ASP A 94 5.85 4.23 4.23
CA ASP A 94 6.81 5.29 3.99
C ASP A 94 7.26 5.31 2.54
N PHE A 95 7.94 6.39 2.15
CA PHE A 95 8.59 6.51 0.85
C PHE A 95 9.83 7.38 0.98
N ASN A 96 10.79 7.19 0.09
CA ASN A 96 11.93 8.10 0.02
C ASN A 96 11.51 9.39 -0.68
N ALA A 97 11.53 10.52 0.04
CA ALA A 97 11.17 11.82 -0.52
C ALA A 97 12.08 12.22 -1.70
N ALA A 98 13.32 11.73 -1.76
CA ALA A 98 14.22 11.98 -2.89
C ALA A 98 13.75 11.33 -4.20
N ASP A 99 12.92 10.28 -4.12
CA ASP A 99 12.35 9.62 -5.30
C ASP A 99 11.23 10.44 -5.94
N ILE A 100 10.79 11.51 -5.27
CA ILE A 100 9.77 12.40 -5.79
C ILE A 100 10.44 13.42 -6.71
N PRO A 101 10.14 13.40 -8.01
CA PRO A 101 10.73 14.36 -8.93
C PRO A 101 10.29 15.78 -8.54
N ALA A 102 11.27 16.65 -8.35
CA ALA A 102 11.05 18.06 -8.05
C ALA A 102 10.10 18.66 -9.09
N ARG A 103 8.99 19.25 -8.62
CA ARG A 103 8.05 19.93 -9.49
C ARG A 103 8.65 21.28 -9.86
N ARG A 104 9.36 21.33 -10.98
CA ARG A 104 9.85 22.60 -11.53
C ARG A 104 8.66 23.49 -11.82
N THR A 105 8.55 24.60 -11.09
CA THR A 105 7.59 25.64 -11.43
C THR A 105 8.18 26.42 -12.61
N ASN A 106 7.37 26.77 -13.61
CA ASN A 106 7.83 27.65 -14.70
C ASN A 106 8.11 29.09 -14.21
N ILE A 107 7.66 29.42 -12.99
CA ILE A 107 7.74 30.77 -12.42
C ILE A 107 9.09 30.96 -11.71
N GLN A 108 9.62 29.92 -11.06
CA GLN A 108 10.92 29.91 -10.38
C GLN A 108 11.59 28.54 -10.56
N PRO A 109 12.20 28.29 -11.73
CA PRO A 109 12.83 27.00 -12.05
C PRO A 109 14.08 26.68 -11.21
N TRP A 110 14.58 27.66 -10.45
CA TRP A 110 15.71 27.51 -9.51
C TRP A 110 15.27 27.22 -8.07
N LEU A 111 13.97 27.25 -7.76
CA LEU A 111 13.44 26.77 -6.48
C LEU A 111 12.97 25.32 -6.65
N ASP A 112 13.76 24.38 -6.11
CA ASP A 112 13.33 23.00 -5.87
C ASP A 112 12.40 22.96 -4.66
N ALA A 113 11.22 23.59 -4.78
CA ALA A 113 10.21 23.53 -3.74
C ALA A 113 9.37 22.26 -3.92
N ALA A 114 9.78 21.18 -3.25
CA ALA A 114 8.93 20.01 -3.06
C ALA A 114 7.85 20.34 -2.01
N GLU A 115 6.89 21.22 -2.34
CA GLU A 115 5.62 21.26 -1.61
C GLU A 115 4.85 19.98 -1.93
N LEU A 116 5.13 18.93 -1.18
CA LEU A 116 4.47 17.64 -1.29
C LEU A 116 3.08 17.76 -0.68
N ARG A 117 2.07 17.87 -1.54
CA ARG A 117 0.69 17.71 -1.09
C ARG A 117 0.36 16.23 -1.17
N SER A 118 -0.22 15.66 -0.11
CA SER A 118 -0.69 14.26 -0.03
C SER A 118 -1.44 13.79 -1.30
N ARG A 119 -2.14 14.72 -1.96
CA ARG A 119 -2.84 14.54 -3.24
C ARG A 119 -1.95 14.22 -4.44
N ASP A 120 -0.63 14.37 -4.36
CA ASP A 120 0.29 14.17 -5.49
C ASP A 120 0.92 12.76 -5.49
N ILE A 121 0.49 11.88 -4.58
CA ILE A 121 0.83 10.46 -4.62
C ILE A 121 0.13 9.83 -5.84
N VAL A 122 0.94 9.54 -6.85
CA VAL A 122 0.54 8.74 -8.00
C VAL A 122 1.08 7.34 -7.75
N GLY A 123 0.21 6.33 -7.75
CA GLY A 123 0.63 4.95 -7.56
C GLY A 123 1.75 4.58 -8.54
N GLY A 124 2.79 3.92 -8.04
CA GLY A 124 3.92 3.41 -8.82
C GLY A 124 4.95 4.47 -9.21
N ARG A 125 4.83 5.72 -8.71
CA ARG A 125 5.81 6.79 -8.98
C ARG A 125 7.03 6.75 -8.05
N VAL A 126 6.85 6.27 -6.83
CA VAL A 126 7.89 6.13 -5.80
C VAL A 126 7.92 4.71 -5.29
N ALA A 127 9.06 4.28 -4.76
CA ALA A 127 9.14 3.08 -3.96
C ALA A 127 8.48 3.32 -2.59
N LEU A 128 7.61 2.40 -2.19
CA LEU A 128 7.00 2.36 -0.87
C LEU A 128 7.77 1.41 0.04
N PHE A 129 7.91 1.77 1.31
CA PHE A 129 8.53 0.97 2.35
C PHE A 129 7.52 0.73 3.47
N VAL A 130 7.45 -0.50 3.96
CA VAL A 130 6.53 -0.89 5.02
C VAL A 130 7.28 -0.93 6.34
N ASP A 131 6.85 -0.10 7.29
CA ASP A 131 7.35 -0.16 8.67
C ASP A 131 6.59 -1.25 9.42
N VAL A 132 7.21 -2.43 9.52
CA VAL A 132 6.59 -3.60 10.19
C VAL A 132 6.61 -3.44 11.71
N ASP A 133 7.62 -2.75 12.25
CA ASP A 133 7.77 -2.52 13.69
C ASP A 133 6.74 -1.50 14.22
N ALA A 134 6.27 -0.58 13.39
CA ALA A 134 5.22 0.38 13.71
C ALA A 134 3.79 -0.11 13.44
N GLY A 135 3.60 -1.41 13.18
CA GLY A 135 2.29 -2.02 12.97
C GLY A 135 1.35 -1.79 14.15
N ARG A 136 0.11 -1.38 13.86
CA ARG A 136 -0.92 -1.12 14.89
C ARG A 136 -2.23 -1.85 14.58
N PRO A 137 -3.07 -2.15 15.57
CA PRO A 137 -4.40 -2.69 15.32
C PRO A 137 -5.17 -1.78 14.35
N ALA A 138 -5.77 -2.37 13.31
CA ALA A 138 -6.58 -1.63 12.37
C ALA A 138 -7.80 -1.02 13.07
N GLU A 139 -8.20 0.17 12.64
CA GLU A 139 -9.39 0.84 13.18
C GLU A 139 -10.65 -0.02 12.98
N ALA A 140 -11.58 0.01 13.94
CA ALA A 140 -12.76 -0.86 13.92
C ALA A 140 -13.61 -0.68 12.66
N TRP A 141 -13.84 0.57 12.23
CA TRP A 141 -14.59 0.87 11.02
C TRP A 141 -13.90 0.35 9.75
N LEU A 142 -12.56 0.35 9.73
CA LEU A 142 -11.78 -0.13 8.60
C LEU A 142 -11.85 -1.66 8.54
N THR A 143 -11.77 -2.32 9.69
CA THR A 143 -11.95 -3.77 9.80
C THR A 143 -13.35 -4.18 9.34
N GLU A 144 -14.40 -3.45 9.76
CA GLU A 144 -15.78 -3.71 9.33
C GLU A 144 -15.95 -3.52 7.81
N LEU A 145 -15.38 -2.46 7.25
CA LEU A 145 -15.38 -2.22 5.80
C LEU A 145 -14.70 -3.36 5.01
N LEU A 146 -13.64 -3.93 5.60
CA LEU A 146 -12.81 -4.97 5.01
C LEU A 146 -13.32 -6.40 5.28
N ARG A 147 -14.41 -6.60 6.00
CA ARG A 147 -15.07 -7.92 6.09
C ARG A 147 -15.84 -8.22 4.82
N ASP A 148 -15.82 -9.46 4.35
CA ASP A 148 -16.56 -9.84 3.14
C ASP A 148 -18.08 -9.72 3.31
#